data_AF-A0A9Q5HU34-F1
#
_entry.id   AF-A0A9Q5HU34-F1
#
_cell.length_a   1.000
_cell.length_b   1.000
_cell.length_c   1.000
_cell.angle_alpha   90.00
_cell.angle_beta   90.00
_cell.angle_gamma   90.00
#
_symmetry.space_group_name_H-M   'P 1'
#
loop_
_entity.id
_entity.type
_entity.pdbx_description
1 polymer ?
#
loop_
_entity_poly.entity_id
_entity_poly.type
_entity_poly.pdbx_seq_one_letter_code
_entity_poly.pdbx_strand_id
1 'polypeptide(L)'
;MIITDAKKRREEEQILTVDKYLLMTCHFPPSTTTKAFERITTVDRENHRLSWRNIDYPSWALRAERWQVLTSRSTNNTGTDSTGKSSTQTHYETWEVFDGVLAYFVKWLIGRKLKQAFAAFADGLQTRCEG
;
A
#
# COMPACT_ATOMS: atom_id res chain seq x y z
N MET A 1 0.39 8.05 6.83
CA MET A 1 1.09 8.42 5.57
C MET A 1 0.90 9.92 5.39
N ILE A 2 1.96 10.63 5.00
CA ILE A 2 1.88 12.06 4.65
C ILE A 2 2.63 12.30 3.34
N ILE A 3 2.11 13.21 2.53
CA ILE A 3 2.78 13.68 1.32
C ILE A 3 3.79 14.76 1.71
N THR A 4 5.00 14.62 1.19
CA THR A 4 6.13 15.51 1.46
C THR A 4 6.87 15.90 0.18
N ASP A 5 7.66 16.97 0.28
CA ASP A 5 8.65 17.31 -0.73
C ASP A 5 9.90 16.40 -0.65
N ALA A 6 10.85 16.60 -1.57
CA ALA A 6 12.13 15.87 -1.56
C ALA A 6 12.97 16.12 -0.29
N LYS A 7 12.72 17.23 0.42
CA LYS A 7 13.38 17.59 1.69
C LYS A 7 12.61 17.06 2.91
N LYS A 8 11.62 16.18 2.72
CA LYS A 8 10.76 15.59 3.77
C LYS A 8 9.91 16.64 4.51
N ARG A 9 9.71 17.82 3.94
CA ARG A 9 8.79 18.83 4.47
C ARG A 9 7.38 18.47 4.02
N ARG A 10 6.43 18.59 4.94
CA ARG A 10 5.02 18.30 4.68
C ARG A 10 4.50 19.26 3.62
N GLU A 11 3.86 18.72 2.60
CA GLU A 11 3.12 19.51 1.59
C GLU A 11 1.81 20.02 2.19
N GLU A 12 1.43 21.25 1.87
CA GLU A 12 0.13 21.81 2.28
C GLU A 12 -1.02 21.03 1.64
N GLU A 13 -0.91 20.82 0.32
CA GLU A 13 -1.85 20.03 -0.46
C GLU A 13 -1.48 18.55 -0.42
N GLN A 14 -2.26 17.76 0.32
CA GLN A 14 -2.11 16.30 0.42
C GLN A 14 -2.71 15.58 -0.80
N ILE A 15 -2.32 16.00 -2.01
CA ILE A 15 -2.76 15.43 -3.28
C ILE A 15 -1.72 14.45 -3.83
N LEU A 16 -2.16 13.20 -4.04
CA LEU A 16 -1.36 12.15 -4.66
C LEU A 16 -1.10 12.50 -6.13
N THR A 17 0.18 12.69 -6.46
CA THR A 17 0.66 13.02 -7.81
C THR A 17 1.97 12.28 -8.04
N VAL A 18 2.21 11.90 -9.30
CA VAL A 18 3.44 11.21 -9.70
C VAL A 18 4.65 12.07 -9.33
N ASP A 19 5.75 11.42 -8.93
CA ASP A 19 7.00 12.02 -8.46
C ASP A 19 6.96 12.79 -7.14
N LYS A 20 5.80 12.95 -6.50
CA LYS A 20 5.75 13.38 -5.09
C LYS A 20 6.25 12.27 -4.15
N TYR A 21 6.59 12.66 -2.93
CA TYR A 21 7.13 11.76 -1.93
C TYR A 21 6.11 11.43 -0.85
N LEU A 22 6.18 10.19 -0.38
CA LEU A 22 5.40 9.65 0.71
C LEU A 22 6.33 9.36 1.88
N LEU A 23 5.98 9.89 3.05
CA LEU A 23 6.56 9.47 4.30
C LEU A 23 5.56 8.56 5.02
N MET A 24 5.90 7.27 5.06
CA MET A 24 5.11 6.25 5.74
C MET A 24 5.72 5.91 7.08
N THR A 25 4.92 5.92 8.12
CA THR A 25 5.28 5.35 9.42
C THR A 25 4.65 3.97 9.50
N CYS A 26 5.49 2.94 9.59
CA CYS A 26 5.07 1.54 9.65
C CYS A 26 5.40 0.95 11.02
N HIS A 27 4.40 0.34 11.66
CA HIS A 27 4.55 -0.34 12.94
C HIS A 27 4.71 -1.84 12.70
N PHE A 28 5.88 -2.38 13.02
CA PHE A 28 6.18 -3.80 12.93
C PHE A 28 6.15 -4.46 14.33
N PRO A 29 5.39 -5.55 14.52
CA PRO A 29 5.44 -6.31 15.76
C PRO A 29 6.85 -6.88 16.04
N PRO A 30 7.33 -6.88 17.30
CA PRO A 30 6.59 -6.59 18.53
C PRO A 30 6.52 -5.10 18.95
N SER A 31 7.32 -4.16 18.42
CA SER A 31 7.22 -2.71 18.76
C SER A 31 8.10 -1.79 17.89
N THR A 32 8.57 -2.24 16.72
CA THR A 32 9.50 -1.42 15.92
C THR A 32 8.72 -0.47 15.03
N THR A 33 8.84 0.84 15.30
CA THR A 33 8.34 1.86 14.38
C THR A 33 9.44 2.20 13.38
N THR A 34 9.12 2.08 12.10
CA THR A 34 10.03 2.41 11.00
C THR A 34 9.41 3.51 10.16
N LYS A 35 10.25 4.36 9.58
CA LYS A 35 9.83 5.36 8.60
C LYS A 35 10.39 4.95 7.26
N ALA A 36 9.51 4.80 6.27
CA ALA A 36 9.88 4.57 4.89
C ALA A 36 9.70 5.86 4.09
N PHE A 37 10.71 6.20 3.30
CA PHE A 37 10.63 7.32 2.36
C PHE A 37 10.50 6.79 0.94
N GLU A 38 9.38 7.14 0.33
CA GLU A 38 8.94 6.53 -0.92
C GLU A 38 8.57 7.62 -1.92
N ARG A 39 8.67 7.31 -3.21
CA ARG A 39 8.28 8.19 -4.30
C ARG A 39 7.13 7.56 -5.07
N ILE A 40 6.08 8.34 -5.31
CA ILE A 40 4.92 7.90 -6.08
C ILE A 40 5.35 7.66 -7.54
N THR A 41 5.12 6.45 -8.02
CA THR A 41 5.47 6.03 -9.39
C THR A 41 4.26 6.02 -10.31
N THR A 42 3.07 5.66 -9.79
CA THR A 42 1.84 5.61 -10.59
C THR A 42 0.67 6.20 -9.81
N VAL A 43 -0.11 7.07 -10.44
CA VAL A 43 -1.45 7.49 -9.98
C VAL A 43 -2.42 7.33 -11.15
N ASP A 44 -3.07 6.18 -11.22
CA ASP A 44 -4.05 5.86 -12.25
C ASP A 44 -5.46 5.96 -11.65
N ARG A 45 -6.13 7.09 -11.93
CA ARG A 45 -7.47 7.37 -11.41
C ARG A 45 -8.55 6.58 -12.14
N GLU A 46 -8.32 6.17 -13.38
CA GLU A 46 -9.28 5.46 -14.21
C GLU A 46 -9.39 4.00 -13.79
N ASN A 47 -8.25 3.34 -13.56
CA ASN A 47 -8.20 1.94 -13.12
C ASN A 47 -8.08 1.78 -11.60
N HIS A 48 -8.17 2.89 -10.85
CA HIS A 48 -8.03 2.95 -9.39
C HIS A 48 -6.76 2.25 -8.87
N ARG A 49 -5.61 2.58 -9.49
CA ARG A 49 -4.30 2.03 -9.13
C ARG A 49 -3.37 3.11 -8.62
N LEU A 50 -2.61 2.75 -7.60
CA LEU A 50 -1.61 3.61 -6.99
C LEU A 50 -0.35 2.77 -6.76
N SER A 51 0.80 3.30 -7.12
CA SER A 51 2.07 2.65 -6.77
C SER A 51 3.12 3.65 -6.36
N TRP A 52 4.03 3.18 -5.52
CA TRP A 52 5.15 3.97 -5.05
C TRP A 52 6.34 3.07 -4.75
N ARG A 53 7.53 3.66 -4.87
CA ARG A 53 8.79 2.96 -4.75
C ARG A 53 9.61 3.53 -3.61
N ASN A 54 10.23 2.66 -2.81
CA ASN A 54 11.22 3.08 -1.84
C ASN A 54 12.41 3.77 -2.53
N ILE A 55 12.93 4.80 -1.87
CA ILE A 55 14.11 5.55 -2.33
C ILE A 55 15.21 5.65 -1.27
N ASP A 56 15.04 4.95 -0.14
CA ASP A 56 16.06 4.89 0.93
C ASP A 56 17.26 4.02 0.51
N TYR A 57 17.06 3.11 -0.45
CA TYR A 57 18.10 2.23 -0.99
C TYR A 57 18.32 2.44 -2.49
N PRO A 58 19.57 2.30 -2.98
CA PRO A 58 19.84 2.21 -4.40
C PRO A 58 19.11 1.01 -5.04
N SER A 59 18.59 1.17 -6.25
CA SER A 59 17.77 0.14 -6.92
C SER A 59 18.50 -1.18 -7.16
N TRP A 60 19.83 -1.16 -7.28
CA TRP A 60 20.64 -2.38 -7.42
C TRP A 60 20.73 -3.17 -6.10
N ALA A 61 20.64 -2.49 -4.96
CA ALA A 61 20.75 -3.09 -3.64
C ALA A 61 19.38 -3.61 -3.18
N LEU A 62 18.39 -2.72 -3.17
CA LEU A 62 17.01 -3.04 -2.84
C LEU A 62 16.07 -2.09 -3.56
N ARG A 63 15.36 -2.61 -4.55
CA ARG A 63 14.20 -1.96 -5.13
C ARG A 63 12.96 -2.56 -4.48
N ALA A 64 12.18 -1.74 -3.81
CA ALA A 64 10.89 -2.12 -3.23
C ALA A 64 9.81 -1.21 -3.82
N GLU A 65 8.84 -1.79 -4.52
CA GLU A 65 7.72 -1.05 -5.12
C GLU A 65 6.39 -1.64 -4.66
N ARG A 66 5.61 -0.83 -3.96
CA ARG A 66 4.29 -1.22 -3.49
C ARG A 66 3.23 -0.77 -4.47
N TRP A 67 2.29 -1.68 -4.71
CA TRP A 67 1.09 -1.46 -5.50
C TRP A 67 -0.15 -1.59 -4.62
N GLN A 68 -1.14 -0.76 -4.94
CA GLN A 68 -2.48 -0.80 -4.40
C GLN A 68 -3.48 -0.66 -5.55
N VAL A 69 -4.47 -1.53 -5.55
CA VAL A 69 -5.52 -1.55 -6.57
C VAL A 69 -6.87 -1.74 -5.90
N LEU A 70 -7.86 -0.99 -6.37
CA LEU A 70 -9.26 -1.14 -6.00
C LEU A 70 -10.03 -1.62 -7.23
N THR A 71 -10.80 -2.69 -7.08
CA THR A 71 -11.70 -3.18 -8.14
C THR A 71 -13.11 -3.37 -7.60
N SER A 72 -14.11 -3.03 -8.40
CA SER A 72 -15.51 -3.33 -8.07
C SER A 72 -15.83 -4.76 -8.49
N ARG A 73 -16.29 -5.57 -7.55
CA ARG A 73 -16.73 -6.95 -7.81
C ARG A 73 -18.23 -7.06 -7.60
N SER A 74 -18.94 -7.35 -8.68
CA SER A 74 -20.35 -7.77 -8.59
C SER A 74 -20.40 -9.19 -8.06
N THR A 75 -21.02 -9.39 -6.90
CA THR A 75 -21.23 -10.74 -6.37
C THR A 75 -22.49 -11.32 -7.02
N ASN A 76 -22.31 -12.15 -8.05
CA ASN A 76 -23.40 -12.88 -8.68
C ASN A 76 -23.49 -14.25 -7.95
N ASN A 77 -24.30 -14.34 -6.89
CA ASN A 77 -24.45 -15.46 -5.94
C ASN A 77 -23.27 -15.54 -4.93
N THR A 78 -23.46 -15.41 -3.61
CA THR A 78 -24.24 -16.28 -2.70
C THR A 78 -24.56 -15.56 -1.37
N GLY A 79 -25.20 -14.41 -1.45
CA GLY A 79 -25.58 -13.65 -0.26
C GLY A 79 -26.49 -12.51 -0.67
N THR A 80 -27.78 -12.82 -0.77
CA THR A 80 -28.80 -11.78 -0.80
C THR A 80 -28.66 -11.04 0.54
N ASP A 81 -28.29 -9.76 0.52
CA ASP A 81 -28.58 -8.90 1.65
C ASP A 81 -30.09 -9.02 1.94
N SER A 82 -30.52 -8.81 3.18
CA SER A 82 -31.92 -8.90 3.62
C SER A 82 -32.91 -8.03 2.82
N THR A 83 -32.42 -7.27 1.83
CA THR A 83 -33.10 -6.34 0.95
C THR A 83 -33.18 -6.76 -0.53
N GLY A 84 -32.62 -7.91 -0.93
CA GLY A 84 -32.81 -8.43 -2.31
C GLY A 84 -31.96 -7.78 -3.42
N LYS A 85 -30.98 -6.91 -3.08
CA LYS A 85 -30.13 -6.22 -4.07
C LYS A 85 -28.83 -6.96 -4.34
N SER A 86 -28.35 -6.89 -5.59
CA SER A 86 -26.98 -7.25 -5.95
C SER A 86 -26.02 -6.34 -5.20
N SER A 87 -25.27 -6.91 -4.25
CA SER A 87 -24.28 -6.16 -3.48
C SER A 87 -23.01 -6.03 -4.32
N THR A 88 -22.65 -4.79 -4.64
CA THR A 88 -21.35 -4.47 -5.22
C THR A 88 -20.34 -4.38 -4.08
N GLN A 89 -19.32 -5.23 -4.10
CA GLN A 89 -18.24 -5.22 -3.12
C GLN A 89 -17.00 -4.56 -3.71
N THR A 90 -16.26 -3.81 -2.89
CA THR A 90 -14.95 -3.26 -3.28
C THR A 90 -13.88 -4.26 -2.88
N HIS A 91 -13.11 -4.75 -3.86
CA HIS A 91 -11.97 -5.61 -3.63
C HIS A 91 -10.69 -4.77 -3.60
N TYR A 92 -10.01 -4.79 -2.47
CA TYR A 92 -8.73 -4.11 -2.27
C TYR A 92 -7.58 -5.10 -2.35
N GLU A 93 -6.62 -4.81 -3.22
CA GLU A 93 -5.41 -5.61 -3.41
C GLU A 93 -4.19 -4.77 -3.12
N THR A 94 -3.22 -5.36 -2.42
CA THR A 94 -1.91 -4.75 -2.23
C THR A 94 -0.82 -5.80 -2.28
N TRP A 95 0.28 -5.43 -2.93
CA TRP A 95 1.47 -6.26 -2.99
C TRP A 95 2.71 -5.37 -3.08
N GLU A 96 3.84 -5.95 -2.71
CA GLU A 96 5.14 -5.27 -2.81
C GLU A 96 6.11 -6.13 -3.60
N VAL A 97 6.65 -5.53 -4.66
CA VAL A 97 7.62 -6.15 -5.56
C VAL A 97 9.01 -5.77 -5.07
N PHE A 98 9.82 -6.78 -4.75
CA PHE A 98 11.20 -6.61 -4.32
C PHE A 98 12.15 -7.10 -5.40
N ASP A 99 13.22 -6.35 -5.64
CA ASP A 99 14.29 -6.67 -6.58
C ASP A 99 15.65 -6.19 -6.05
N GLY A 100 16.75 -6.74 -6.57
CA GLY A 100 18.11 -6.49 -6.12
C GLY A 100 18.66 -7.53 -5.15
N VAL A 101 19.94 -7.39 -4.81
CA VAL A 101 20.67 -8.39 -4.01
C VAL A 101 20.04 -8.61 -2.63
N LEU A 102 19.56 -7.54 -1.99
CA LEU A 102 18.95 -7.62 -0.66
C LEU A 102 17.53 -8.20 -0.68
N ALA A 103 16.87 -8.31 -1.84
CA ALA A 103 15.51 -8.83 -1.94
C ALA A 103 15.41 -10.29 -1.45
N TYR A 104 16.44 -11.10 -1.68
CA TYR A 104 16.51 -12.48 -1.19
C TYR A 104 16.52 -12.55 0.34
N PHE A 105 17.27 -11.64 0.99
CA PHE A 105 17.32 -11.55 2.45
C PHE A 105 15.98 -11.06 3.02
N VAL A 106 15.34 -10.08 2.37
CA VAL A 106 14.00 -9.62 2.76
C VAL A 106 12.99 -10.76 2.72
N LYS A 107 12.99 -11.55 1.64
CA LYS A 107 12.11 -12.71 1.49
C LYS A 107 12.30 -13.73 2.61
N TRP A 108 13.56 -14.04 2.97
CA TRP A 108 13.87 -15.07 3.96
C TRP A 108 13.64 -14.60 5.40
N LEU A 109 14.03 -13.36 5.73
CA LEU A 109 14.03 -12.86 7.11
C LEU A 109 12.74 -12.16 7.53
N ILE A 110 12.11 -11.41 6.61
CA ILE A 110 11.05 -10.44 6.94
C ILE A 110 9.74 -10.75 6.20
N GLY A 111 9.75 -11.61 5.18
CA GLY A 111 8.58 -11.90 4.35
C GLY A 111 7.31 -12.26 5.13
N ARG A 112 7.41 -13.05 6.21
CA ARG A 112 6.24 -13.38 7.05
C ARG A 112 5.70 -12.17 7.81
N LYS A 113 6.59 -11.35 8.37
CA LYS A 113 6.21 -10.13 9.12
C LYS A 113 5.62 -9.06 8.19
N LEU A 114 6.16 -8.93 6.97
CA LEU A 114 5.63 -8.03 5.94
C LEU A 114 4.20 -8.43 5.54
N LYS A 115 3.93 -9.72 5.31
CA LYS A 115 2.58 -10.20 5.02
C LYS A 115 1.60 -9.90 6.16
N GLN A 116 2.01 -10.08 7.41
CA GLN A 116 1.19 -9.74 8.57
C GLN A 116 0.92 -8.22 8.65
N ALA A 117 1.92 -7.39 8.37
CA ALA A 117 1.75 -5.94 8.33
C ALA A 117 0.79 -5.51 7.20
N PHE A 118 0.83 -6.16 6.03
CA PHE A 118 -0.13 -5.90 4.95
C PHE A 118 -1.56 -6.33 5.32
N ALA A 119 -1.72 -7.48 5.97
CA ALA A 119 -3.03 -7.91 6.46
C ALA A 119 -3.62 -6.90 7.45
N ALA A 120 -2.83 -6.50 8.47
CA ALA A 120 -3.26 -5.49 9.43
C ALA A 120 -3.57 -4.13 8.78
N PHE A 121 -2.84 -3.75 7.73
CA PHE A 121 -3.12 -2.55 6.95
C PHE A 121 -4.46 -2.66 6.21
N ALA A 122 -4.75 -3.80 5.59
CA ALA A 122 -6.01 -4.05 4.90
C ALA A 122 -7.20 -4.04 5.89
N ASP A 123 -7.06 -4.72 7.04
CA ASP A 123 -8.08 -4.75 8.09
C ASP A 123 -8.38 -3.35 8.63
N GLY A 124 -7.33 -2.54 8.86
CA GLY A 124 -7.47 -1.15 9.30
C GLY A 124 -8.14 -0.27 8.25
N LEU A 125 -7.86 -0.49 6.97
CA LEU A 125 -8.53 0.21 5.86
C LEU A 125 -10.01 -0.16 5.78
N GLN A 126 -10.32 -1.45 5.85
CA GLN A 126 -11.70 -1.95 5.84
C GLN A 126 -12.49 -1.35 7.01
N THR A 127 -11.95 -1.44 8.23
CA THR A 127 -12.57 -0.88 9.44
C THR A 127 -12.83 0.62 9.29
N ARG A 128 -11.92 1.38 8.67
CA ARG A 128 -12.10 2.82 8.44
C ARG A 128 -13.20 3.13 7.42
N CYS A 129 -13.39 2.27 6.42
CA CYS A 129 -14.35 2.49 5.35
C CYS A 129 -15.76 1.99 5.68
N GLU A 130 -15.85 0.91 6.46
CA GLU A 130 -17.11 0.21 6.76
C GLU A 130 -17.63 0.45 8.19
N GLY A 131 -16.76 0.89 9.11
CA GLY A 131 -17.11 1.21 10.51
C GLY A 131 -17.62 2.63 10.68
#